data_AF-A0AAD8YWT4-F1
#
_entry.id   AF-A0AAD8YWT4-F1
#
_cell.length_a   1.000
_cell.length_b   1.000
_cell.length_c   1.000
_cell.angle_alpha   90.00
_cell.angle_beta   90.00
_cell.angle_gamma   90.00
#
_symmetry.space_group_name_H-M   'P 1'
#
loop_
_entity.id
_entity.type
_entity.pdbx_description
1 polymer ?
#
loop_
_entity_poly.entity_id
_entity_poly.type
_entity_poly.pdbx_seq_one_letter_code
_entity_poly.pdbx_strand_id
1 'polypeptide(L)'
;TADGSDLDLSFVPNQITESTKSLDFSFNYLLALYNSTFQRLKNLVSLDLTRCGIVIMYKNIFQHQSDLETLILWDSHPFSATPHLHNLDCSHIKYSLGT
;
A
#
# COMPACT_ATOMS: atom_id res chain seq x y z
N THR A 1 -15.23 1.48 -7.32
CA THR A 1 -14.11 2.38 -6.95
C THR A 1 -14.46 3.02 -5.63
N ALA A 2 -13.51 3.05 -4.69
CA ALA A 2 -13.64 3.73 -3.42
C ALA A 2 -12.52 4.76 -3.29
N ASP A 3 -12.88 5.95 -2.84
CA ASP A 3 -11.95 7.02 -2.49
C ASP A 3 -11.96 7.17 -0.97
N GLY A 4 -10.79 6.97 -0.37
CA GLY A 4 -10.55 7.15 1.05
C GLY A 4 -9.32 8.00 1.32
N SER A 5 -8.91 8.85 0.38
CA SER A 5 -7.69 9.65 0.46
C SER A 5 -7.80 10.85 1.42
N ASP A 6 -6.69 11.21 2.07
CA ASP A 6 -6.56 12.40 2.95
C ASP A 6 -7.62 12.49 4.08
N LEU A 7 -7.91 11.34 4.70
CA LEU A 7 -8.93 11.21 5.76
C LEU A 7 -8.32 10.99 7.16
N ASP A 8 -7.01 11.18 7.30
CA ASP A 8 -6.25 10.92 8.55
C ASP A 8 -6.48 9.50 9.12
N LEU A 9 -6.62 8.51 8.22
CA LEU A 9 -6.92 7.14 8.59
C LEU A 9 -5.65 6.36 8.92
N SER A 10 -5.73 5.52 9.95
CA SER A 10 -4.66 4.57 10.31
C SER A 10 -4.97 3.11 9.99
N PHE A 11 -6.15 2.84 9.43
CA PHE A 11 -6.60 1.52 9.01
C PHE A 11 -7.67 1.65 7.93
N VAL A 12 -7.85 0.59 7.13
CA VAL A 12 -8.88 0.51 6.09
C VAL A 12 -10.27 0.35 6.75
N PRO A 13 -11.22 1.29 6.56
CA PRO A 13 -12.53 1.23 7.21
C PRO A 13 -13.39 0.05 6.74
N ASN A 14 -14.23 -0.48 7.63
CA ASN A 14 -15.10 -1.63 7.34
C ASN A 14 -16.18 -1.36 6.27
N GLN A 15 -16.46 -0.08 6.00
CA GLN A 15 -17.35 0.41 4.95
C GLN A 15 -16.77 0.14 3.56
N ILE A 16 -15.46 -0.03 3.44
CA ILE A 16 -14.81 -0.52 2.23
C ILE A 16 -14.97 -2.05 2.21
N THR A 17 -15.72 -2.53 1.21
CA THR A 17 -16.19 -3.90 1.13
C THR A 17 -15.39 -4.72 0.12
N GLU A 18 -15.55 -6.04 0.16
CA GLU A 18 -14.90 -7.00 -0.75
C GLU A 18 -15.19 -6.73 -2.23
N SER A 19 -16.31 -6.06 -2.58
CA SER A 19 -16.64 -5.71 -3.97
C SER A 19 -15.79 -4.55 -4.54
N THR A 20 -14.98 -3.90 -3.71
CA THR A 20 -14.10 -2.79 -4.13
C THR A 20 -13.00 -3.30 -5.05
N LYS A 21 -13.02 -2.83 -6.31
CA LYS A 21 -11.98 -3.15 -7.31
C LYS A 21 -10.83 -2.16 -7.38
N SER A 22 -11.07 -0.91 -7.01
CA SER A 22 -10.08 0.15 -7.04
C SER A 22 -10.22 0.94 -5.76
N LEU A 23 -9.13 1.12 -5.05
CA LEU A 23 -9.05 1.86 -3.80
C LEU A 23 -7.96 2.91 -3.89
N ASP A 24 -8.34 4.18 -3.76
CA ASP A 24 -7.42 5.25 -3.42
C ASP A 24 -7.38 5.39 -1.89
N PHE A 25 -6.24 5.05 -1.29
CA PHE A 25 -5.99 5.21 0.14
C PHE A 25 -4.84 6.18 0.41
N SER A 26 -4.48 7.00 -0.57
CA SER A 26 -3.35 7.92 -0.49
C SER A 26 -3.51 8.97 0.62
N PHE A 27 -2.40 9.57 1.05
CA PHE A 27 -2.36 10.61 2.09
C PHE A 27 -2.98 10.20 3.45
N ASN A 28 -2.99 8.90 3.75
CA ASN A 28 -3.35 8.38 5.08
C ASN A 28 -2.10 7.96 5.87
N TYR A 29 -2.27 7.30 7.01
CA TYR A 29 -1.15 6.88 7.86
C TYR A 29 -1.16 5.37 8.15
N LEU A 30 -0.61 4.58 7.22
CA LEU A 30 -0.40 3.14 7.36
C LEU A 30 1.06 2.81 7.67
N LEU A 31 1.49 3.06 8.91
CA LEU A 31 2.88 2.82 9.33
C LEU A 31 3.40 1.41 9.00
N ALA A 32 2.55 0.40 9.16
CA ALA A 32 2.88 -1.00 8.88
C ALA A 32 1.77 -1.71 8.11
N LEU A 33 2.16 -2.51 7.11
CA LEU A 33 1.27 -3.36 6.32
C LEU A 33 1.42 -4.82 6.73
N TYR A 34 0.34 -5.42 7.22
CA TYR A 34 0.24 -6.81 7.63
C TYR A 34 -0.55 -7.62 6.59
N ASN A 35 -0.50 -8.96 6.66
CA ASN A 35 -1.32 -9.80 5.79
C ASN A 35 -2.84 -9.58 5.97
N SER A 36 -3.23 -9.00 7.10
CA SER A 36 -4.60 -8.69 7.48
C SER A 36 -5.07 -7.32 6.96
N THR A 37 -4.16 -6.40 6.60
CA THR A 37 -4.49 -5.02 6.25
C THR A 37 -5.49 -4.93 5.09
N PHE A 38 -5.29 -5.74 4.04
CA PHE A 38 -6.19 -5.79 2.88
C PHE A 38 -6.92 -7.13 2.75
N GLN A 39 -6.81 -8.06 3.71
CA GLN A 39 -7.33 -9.44 3.59
C GLN A 39 -8.81 -9.53 3.15
N ARG A 40 -9.64 -8.56 3.56
CA ARG A 40 -11.06 -8.50 3.19
C ARG A 40 -11.31 -8.05 1.75
N LEU A 41 -10.37 -7.32 1.14
CA LEU A 41 -10.54 -6.66 -0.15
C LEU A 41 -9.99 -7.56 -1.28
N LYS A 42 -10.59 -8.74 -1.46
CA LYS A 42 -10.04 -9.78 -2.34
C LYS A 42 -10.14 -9.43 -3.83
N ASN A 43 -11.12 -8.61 -4.22
CA ASN A 43 -11.35 -8.23 -5.61
C ASN A 43 -10.58 -6.96 -6.02
N LEU A 44 -9.58 -6.51 -5.24
CA LEU A 44 -8.78 -5.35 -5.60
C LEU A 44 -7.97 -5.64 -6.86
N VAL A 45 -8.11 -4.73 -7.82
CA VAL A 45 -7.36 -4.66 -9.08
C VAL A 45 -6.38 -3.49 -9.05
N SER A 46 -6.76 -2.37 -8.41
CA SER A 46 -5.93 -1.18 -8.25
C SER A 46 -5.91 -0.68 -6.81
N LEU A 47 -4.72 -0.35 -6.31
CA LEU A 47 -4.50 0.17 -4.96
C LEU A 47 -3.48 1.30 -4.98
N ASP A 48 -3.89 2.49 -4.54
CA ASP A 48 -3.00 3.63 -4.31
C ASP A 48 -2.71 3.81 -2.81
N LEU A 49 -1.43 3.76 -2.46
CA LEU A 49 -0.89 3.96 -1.11
C LEU A 49 0.13 5.12 -1.07
N THR A 50 0.00 6.05 -2.00
CA THR A 50 0.86 7.24 -2.07
C THR A 50 0.80 8.01 -0.76
N ARG A 51 1.97 8.39 -0.23
CA ARG A 51 2.11 9.19 1.00
C ARG A 51 1.47 8.56 2.25
N CYS A 52 1.38 7.23 2.30
CA CYS A 52 0.80 6.54 3.46
C CYS A 52 1.74 6.39 4.68
N GLY A 53 2.96 6.95 4.65
CA GLY A 53 3.90 6.83 5.76
C GLY A 53 4.36 5.40 6.08
N ILE A 54 4.26 4.48 5.11
CA ILE A 54 4.59 3.06 5.31
C ILE A 54 6.09 2.90 5.54
N VAL A 55 6.44 2.32 6.69
CA VAL A 55 7.83 2.00 7.08
C VAL A 55 8.07 0.49 7.10
N ILE A 56 7.05 -0.31 7.43
CA ILE A 56 7.17 -1.76 7.57
C ILE A 56 6.19 -2.49 6.64
N MET A 57 6.70 -3.43 5.86
CA MET A 57 5.90 -4.33 5.04
C MET A 57 6.21 -5.79 5.39
N TYR A 58 5.24 -6.50 5.97
CA TYR A 58 5.38 -7.92 6.30
C TYR A 58 5.26 -8.81 5.06
N LYS A 59 5.72 -10.07 5.17
CA LYS A 59 5.58 -11.04 4.08
C LYS A 59 4.09 -11.30 3.79
N ASN A 60 3.75 -11.57 2.52
CA ASN A 60 2.42 -12.00 2.09
C ASN A 60 1.28 -10.98 2.30
N ILE A 61 1.56 -9.66 2.33
CA ILE A 61 0.52 -8.61 2.47
C ILE A 61 -0.60 -8.78 1.44
N PHE A 62 -0.24 -9.05 0.18
CA PHE A 62 -1.17 -9.14 -0.94
C PHE A 62 -1.57 -10.58 -1.29
N GLN A 63 -1.37 -11.56 -0.39
CA GLN A 63 -1.67 -12.97 -0.69
C GLN A 63 -3.15 -13.25 -1.01
N HIS A 64 -4.05 -12.35 -0.59
CA HIS A 64 -5.49 -12.49 -0.80
C HIS A 64 -6.00 -11.64 -1.99
N GLN A 65 -5.13 -10.85 -2.62
CA GLN A 65 -5.44 -9.96 -3.73
C GLN A 65 -4.90 -10.59 -5.04
N SER A 66 -5.48 -11.71 -5.47
CA SER A 66 -5.02 -12.44 -6.67
C SER A 66 -5.11 -11.65 -7.96
N ASP A 67 -6.02 -10.67 -8.00
CA ASP A 67 -6.38 -9.90 -9.18
C ASP A 67 -5.71 -8.50 -9.18
N LEU A 68 -4.79 -8.23 -8.24
CA LEU A 68 -4.14 -6.93 -8.13
C LEU A 68 -3.16 -6.72 -9.29
N GLU A 69 -3.49 -5.77 -10.15
CA GLU A 69 -2.71 -5.41 -11.33
C GLU A 69 -1.92 -4.11 -11.12
N THR A 70 -2.46 -3.18 -10.33
CA THR A 70 -1.87 -1.86 -10.09
C THR A 70 -1.66 -1.63 -8.59
N LEU A 71 -0.41 -1.35 -8.21
CA LEU A 71 -0.04 -0.94 -6.86
C LEU A 71 0.83 0.31 -6.95
N ILE A 72 0.38 1.42 -6.36
CA ILE A 72 1.13 2.68 -6.31
C ILE A 72 1.64 2.88 -4.89
N LEU A 73 2.97 2.98 -4.77
CA LEU A 73 3.70 3.25 -3.54
C LEU A 73 4.64 4.43 -3.82
N TRP A 74 4.13 5.66 -3.81
CA TRP A 74 4.96 6.86 -3.97
C TRP A 74 5.06 7.61 -2.65
N ASP A 75 6.27 8.03 -2.26
CA ASP A 75 6.51 8.84 -1.05
C ASP A 75 6.10 8.17 0.28
N SER A 76 6.14 6.82 0.33
CA SER A 76 6.57 6.18 1.57
C SER A 76 7.94 6.77 1.88
N HIS A 77 8.13 7.33 3.07
CA HIS A 77 9.41 7.89 3.50
C HIS A 77 10.20 6.83 4.29
N PRO A 78 10.74 5.73 3.73
CA PRO A 78 11.60 4.87 4.53
C PRO A 78 12.92 5.57 4.93
N PHE A 79 13.27 6.73 4.34
CA PHE A 79 14.59 7.35 4.50
C PHE A 79 14.71 8.52 5.47
N SER A 80 13.60 9.09 5.99
CA SER A 80 13.72 10.19 6.95
C SER A 80 14.14 9.74 8.36
N ALA A 81 14.15 8.44 8.64
CA ALA A 81 14.45 7.89 9.97
C ALA A 81 15.88 7.33 10.13
N THR A 82 16.72 7.37 9.08
CA THR A 82 18.08 6.78 9.14
C THR A 82 19.15 7.70 8.55
N PRO A 83 19.57 8.76 9.28
CA PRO A 83 20.61 9.69 8.84
C PRO A 83 22.02 9.04 8.64
N HIS A 84 22.13 7.72 8.81
CA HIS A 84 23.36 6.94 8.65
C HIS A 84 23.24 5.78 7.65
N LEU A 85 22.21 5.75 6.80
CA LEU A 85 22.04 4.67 5.82
C LEU A 85 22.73 5.05 4.50
N HIS A 86 23.84 4.37 4.18
CA HIS A 86 24.65 4.65 2.99
C HIS A 86 24.30 3.79 1.77
N ASN A 87 23.70 2.61 1.99
CA ASN A 87 23.32 1.68 0.93
C ASN A 87 21.93 1.10 1.22
N LEU A 88 21.05 1.21 0.23
CA LEU A 88 19.79 0.53 0.18
C LEU A 88 19.76 -0.29 -1.10
N ASP A 89 19.59 -1.60 -0.96
CA ASP A 89 19.41 -2.49 -2.10
C ASP A 89 17.93 -2.68 -2.42
N CYS A 90 17.48 -2.04 -3.50
CA CYS A 90 16.15 -2.22 -4.08
C CYS A 90 16.16 -3.18 -5.29
N SER A 91 17.22 -3.97 -5.51
CA SER A 91 17.38 -4.84 -6.69
C SER A 91 16.31 -5.93 -6.83
N HIS A 92 15.50 -6.17 -5.79
CA HIS A 92 14.37 -7.11 -5.82
C HIS A 92 12.99 -6.44 -5.96
N ILE A 93 12.91 -5.11 -6.00
CA ILE A 93 11.67 -4.41 -6.34
C ILE A 93 11.57 -4.35 -7.86
N LYS A 94 10.81 -5.28 -8.44
CA LYS A 94 10.46 -5.21 -9.86
C LYS A 94 9.58 -3.98 -10.10
N TYR A 95 10.16 -2.92 -10.65
CA TYR A 95 9.36 -1.86 -11.27
C TYR A 95 9.01 -2.29 -12.69
N SER A 96 7.72 -2.49 -12.94
CA SER A 96 7.17 -2.53 -14.28
C SER A 96 6.80 -1.09 -14.65
N LEU A 97 7.63 -0.40 -15.42
CA LEU A 97 7.17 0.78 -16.15
C LEU A 97 6.17 0.27 -17.19
N GLY A 98 4.92 0.72 -17.09
CA GLY A 98 3.95 0.56 -18.17
C GLY A 98 4.56 1.07 -19.47
N THR A 99 4.38 0.28 -20.54
CA THR A 99 4.92 0.40 -21.91
C THR A 99 5.38 1.78 -22.34
#